data_AF-A0A958HT99-F1
#
_entry.id   AF-A0A958HT99-F1
#
_cell.length_a   1.000
_cell.length_b   1.000
_cell.length_c   1.000
_cell.angle_alpha   90.00
_cell.angle_beta   90.00
_cell.angle_gamma   90.00
#
_symmetry.space_group_name_H-M   'P 1'
#
loop_
_entity.id
_entity.type
_entity.pdbx_description
1 polymer ?
#
loop_
_entity_poly.entity_id
_entity_poly.type
_entity_poly.pdbx_seq_one_letter_code
_entity_poly.pdbx_strand_id
1 'polypeptide(L)'
;MTSKHSTQRRLATLMLLTVAALLVFAGTALAQEPDGQEPDAVLANLGTAFTYQGRLVDDGNPASGVYDFKFRLYDAASGGSLIGVAQSVDDLAVSDGLFTVDLDFGTGAFDGQARWLEISVKRDADVSYTTLSPLVALTPSPNALALPGLWTQQNATSPNLVGGYHGNVVGGTVYGAVIGGGGSGVALNQIHDHFGTIGGGSRNVAGDDDGNSGLHTFATVSGGGANTASGKYSAVGGGSSNVANGESATVAGGFQNHASGSYATAGGGNNNTAGGFHAAVGGGNGNEASASFATIAGGGPSDYVSNPDTTNNRVYDDYGTIGGGGGNRVGVDDGDSSTQQFATVAGGRRNTASGPY
;
A
#
# COMPACT_ATOMS: atom_id res chain seq x y z
N MET A 1 -92.77 -16.12 -30.87
CA MET A 1 -92.08 -16.36 -29.60
C MET A 1 -90.76 -17.08 -29.87
N THR A 2 -89.68 -16.46 -29.38
CA THR A 2 -88.38 -17.07 -28.99
C THR A 2 -87.58 -17.91 -29.98
N SER A 3 -87.01 -17.29 -31.03
CA SER A 3 -85.82 -17.82 -31.73
C SER A 3 -84.96 -16.71 -32.38
N LYS A 4 -84.77 -15.57 -31.69
CA LYS A 4 -83.86 -14.49 -32.14
C LYS A 4 -82.84 -14.03 -31.10
N HIS A 5 -82.86 -14.59 -29.88
CA HIS A 5 -81.96 -14.19 -28.78
C HIS A 5 -80.75 -15.12 -28.55
N SER A 6 -80.63 -16.26 -29.23
CA SER A 6 -79.49 -17.18 -29.06
C SER A 6 -78.31 -16.90 -29.99
N THR A 7 -78.53 -16.20 -31.11
CA THR A 7 -77.48 -15.93 -32.10
C THR A 7 -76.66 -14.67 -31.78
N GLN A 8 -77.27 -13.65 -31.18
CA GLN A 8 -76.54 -12.42 -30.79
C GLN A 8 -75.68 -12.59 -29.53
N ARG A 9 -75.98 -13.56 -28.65
CA ARG A 9 -75.08 -13.91 -27.54
C ARG A 9 -73.84 -14.66 -28.02
N ARG A 10 -73.90 -15.42 -29.13
CA ARG A 10 -72.74 -16.16 -29.66
C ARG A 10 -71.75 -15.28 -30.44
N LEU A 11 -72.19 -14.17 -31.06
CA LEU A 11 -71.28 -13.22 -31.69
C LEU A 11 -70.55 -12.32 -30.67
N ALA A 12 -71.21 -11.92 -29.58
CA ALA A 12 -70.58 -11.08 -28.55
C ALA A 12 -69.53 -11.84 -27.73
N THR A 13 -69.72 -13.14 -27.47
CA THR A 13 -68.72 -13.98 -26.78
C THR A 13 -67.53 -14.33 -27.68
N LEU A 14 -67.71 -14.40 -29.01
CA LEU A 14 -66.63 -14.71 -29.95
C LEU A 14 -65.74 -13.49 -30.26
N MET A 15 -66.28 -12.26 -30.21
CA MET A 15 -65.49 -11.03 -30.31
C MET A 15 -64.75 -10.67 -29.01
N LEU A 16 -65.19 -11.17 -27.85
CA LEU A 16 -64.49 -10.96 -26.58
C LEU A 16 -63.29 -11.92 -26.41
N LEU A 17 -63.35 -13.11 -27.03
CA LEU A 17 -62.27 -14.09 -27.00
C LEU A 17 -61.13 -13.80 -28.01
N THR A 18 -61.39 -13.05 -29.08
CA THR A 18 -60.34 -12.63 -30.02
C THR A 18 -59.59 -11.37 -29.58
N VAL A 19 -60.15 -10.56 -28.68
CA VAL A 19 -59.45 -9.40 -28.08
C VAL A 19 -58.62 -9.82 -26.84
N ALA A 20 -58.98 -10.91 -26.16
CA ALA A 20 -58.19 -11.48 -25.07
C ALA A 20 -56.97 -12.31 -25.53
N ALA A 21 -56.89 -12.66 -26.81
CA ALA A 21 -55.78 -13.43 -27.39
C ALA A 21 -54.72 -12.57 -28.11
N LEU A 22 -54.80 -11.23 -28.03
CA LEU A 22 -53.87 -10.31 -28.72
C LEU A 22 -53.08 -9.39 -27.77
N LEU A 23 -52.92 -9.78 -26.50
CA LEU A 23 -52.21 -8.97 -25.50
C LEU A 23 -51.22 -9.77 -24.62
N VAL A 24 -50.70 -10.89 -25.11
CA VAL A 24 -49.61 -11.63 -24.45
C VAL A 24 -48.53 -11.98 -25.48
N PHE A 25 -47.81 -10.97 -25.94
CA PHE A 25 -46.47 -11.10 -26.51
C PHE A 25 -45.71 -9.77 -26.35
N ALA A 26 -45.69 -9.24 -25.12
CA ALA A 26 -44.55 -8.43 -24.70
C ALA A 26 -43.50 -9.42 -24.22
N GLY A 27 -42.55 -9.77 -25.08
CA GLY A 27 -41.38 -10.55 -24.67
C GLY A 27 -40.65 -9.77 -23.58
N THR A 28 -40.82 -10.15 -22.32
CA THR A 28 -39.85 -9.82 -21.30
C THR A 28 -38.59 -10.59 -21.67
N ALA A 29 -37.64 -9.91 -22.30
CA ALA A 29 -36.27 -10.38 -22.33
C ALA A 29 -35.76 -10.33 -20.89
N LEU A 30 -35.97 -11.41 -20.15
CA LEU A 30 -35.22 -11.65 -18.93
C LEU A 30 -33.85 -12.14 -19.41
N ALA A 31 -32.80 -11.43 -19.02
CA ALA A 31 -31.45 -11.94 -19.18
C ALA A 31 -31.39 -13.27 -18.41
N GLN A 32 -31.29 -14.36 -19.14
CA GLN A 32 -31.03 -15.68 -18.58
C GLN A 32 -29.52 -15.86 -18.64
N GLU A 33 -28.87 -16.01 -17.48
CA GLU A 33 -27.46 -16.40 -17.44
C GLU A 33 -27.32 -17.75 -18.18
N PRO A 34 -26.36 -17.89 -19.11
CA PRO A 34 -26.02 -19.20 -19.65
C PRO A 34 -25.59 -20.11 -18.50
N ASP A 35 -26.01 -21.38 -18.54
CA ASP A 35 -25.65 -22.40 -17.56
C ASP A 35 -24.15 -22.30 -17.16
N GLY A 36 -23.91 -22.31 -15.85
CA GLY A 36 -22.63 -22.03 -15.20
C GLY A 36 -21.50 -22.99 -15.52
N GLN A 37 -20.91 -22.85 -16.70
CA GLN A 37 -19.52 -23.18 -16.93
C GLN A 37 -18.70 -21.90 -16.89
N GLU A 38 -18.09 -21.63 -15.73
CA GLU A 38 -16.99 -20.67 -15.58
C GLU A 38 -15.96 -20.95 -16.69
N PRO A 39 -15.76 -20.05 -17.67
CA PRO A 39 -14.61 -20.17 -18.54
C PRO A 39 -13.38 -19.91 -17.68
N ASP A 40 -12.38 -20.80 -17.75
CA ASP A 40 -11.05 -20.57 -17.20
C ASP A 40 -10.55 -19.18 -17.69
N ALA A 41 -10.74 -18.17 -16.85
CA ALA A 41 -10.32 -16.81 -17.14
C ALA A 41 -8.80 -16.79 -17.04
N VAL A 42 -8.16 -17.05 -18.17
CA VAL A 42 -6.75 -16.75 -18.36
C VAL A 42 -6.60 -15.27 -18.00
N LEU A 43 -5.82 -14.97 -16.95
CA LEU A 43 -5.53 -13.61 -16.51
C LEU A 43 -4.91 -12.83 -17.67
N ALA A 44 -5.74 -12.15 -18.45
CA ALA A 44 -5.30 -11.21 -19.46
C ALA A 44 -4.94 -9.92 -18.73
N ASN A 45 -3.68 -9.51 -18.79
CA ASN A 45 -3.27 -8.19 -18.29
C ASN A 45 -4.14 -7.13 -18.97
N LEU A 46 -4.86 -6.34 -18.17
CA LEU A 46 -5.53 -5.14 -18.67
C LEU A 46 -4.44 -4.23 -19.26
N GLY A 47 -4.55 -3.91 -20.56
CA GLY A 47 -3.66 -2.94 -21.20
C GLY A 47 -3.87 -1.51 -20.66
N THR A 48 -3.11 -0.55 -21.20
CA THR A 48 -3.25 0.88 -20.83
C THR A 48 -4.33 1.62 -21.62
N ALA A 49 -5.00 0.93 -22.54
CA ALA A 49 -6.09 1.46 -23.34
C ALA A 49 -7.34 1.77 -22.50
N PHE A 50 -8.05 2.84 -22.86
CA PHE A 50 -9.37 3.15 -22.32
C PHE A 50 -10.31 3.61 -23.44
N THR A 51 -11.60 3.35 -23.26
CA THR A 51 -12.64 3.79 -24.20
C THR A 51 -13.01 5.26 -23.94
N TYR A 52 -12.96 6.07 -24.99
CA TYR A 52 -13.43 7.45 -25.01
C TYR A 52 -14.69 7.56 -25.87
N GLN A 53 -15.72 8.23 -25.35
CA GLN A 53 -16.95 8.54 -26.08
C GLN A 53 -17.12 10.04 -26.17
N GLY A 54 -17.36 10.55 -27.37
CA GLY A 54 -17.50 11.98 -27.63
C GLY A 54 -18.72 12.31 -28.48
N ARG A 55 -19.10 13.60 -28.45
CA ARG A 55 -20.11 14.17 -29.35
C ARG A 55 -19.49 15.29 -30.20
N LEU A 56 -19.47 15.10 -31.51
CA LEU A 56 -19.06 16.08 -32.51
C LEU A 56 -20.28 16.85 -33.04
N VAL A 57 -20.12 18.17 -33.13
CA VAL A 57 -21.13 19.11 -33.66
C VAL A 57 -20.46 19.96 -34.72
N ASP A 58 -21.11 20.11 -35.88
CA ASP A 58 -20.68 20.98 -36.99
C ASP A 58 -21.77 22.06 -37.22
N ASP A 59 -21.41 23.33 -37.11
CA ASP A 59 -22.34 24.48 -37.18
C ASP A 59 -23.62 24.34 -36.32
N GLY A 60 -23.45 23.80 -35.11
CA GLY A 60 -24.56 23.60 -34.16
C GLY A 60 -25.41 22.36 -34.41
N ASN A 61 -25.16 21.60 -35.48
CA ASN A 61 -25.84 20.36 -35.80
C ASN A 61 -24.98 19.13 -35.46
N PRO A 62 -25.56 18.01 -35.00
CA PRO A 62 -24.81 16.77 -34.79
C PRO A 62 -24.16 16.31 -36.11
N ALA A 63 -22.85 16.11 -36.09
CA ALA A 63 -22.11 15.67 -37.27
C ALA A 63 -22.40 14.20 -37.62
N SER A 64 -22.41 13.84 -38.90
CA SER A 64 -22.50 12.44 -39.33
C SER A 64 -21.62 12.20 -40.53
N GLY A 65 -20.91 11.07 -40.55
CA GLY A 65 -19.97 10.72 -41.61
C GLY A 65 -18.71 10.05 -41.07
N VAL A 66 -17.70 9.98 -41.92
CA VAL A 66 -16.39 9.40 -41.59
C VAL A 66 -15.39 10.55 -41.40
N TYR A 67 -14.63 10.48 -40.30
CA TYR A 67 -13.71 11.54 -39.89
C TYR A 67 -12.41 10.94 -39.40
N ASP A 68 -11.31 11.65 -39.64
CA ASP A 68 -10.02 11.32 -39.04
C ASP A 68 -9.84 12.16 -37.77
N PHE A 69 -9.38 11.49 -36.71
CA PHE A 69 -9.11 12.11 -35.42
C PHE A 69 -7.64 12.00 -35.04
N LYS A 70 -7.16 13.03 -34.35
CA LYS A 70 -5.90 13.01 -33.60
C LYS A 70 -6.17 13.35 -32.16
N PHE A 71 -5.63 12.53 -31.27
CA PHE A 71 -5.72 12.70 -29.83
C PHE A 71 -4.32 12.91 -29.25
N ARG A 72 -4.15 14.00 -28.50
CA ARG A 72 -2.91 14.30 -27.76
C ARG A 72 -3.22 14.57 -26.30
N LEU A 73 -2.36 14.08 -25.42
CA LEU A 73 -2.53 14.22 -23.99
C LEU A 73 -1.56 15.27 -23.44
N TYR A 74 -2.04 16.21 -22.64
CA TYR A 74 -1.24 17.29 -22.07
C TYR A 74 -1.33 17.31 -20.53
N ASP A 75 -0.29 17.87 -19.91
CA ASP A 75 -0.15 18.04 -18.45
C ASP A 75 -0.76 19.36 -17.90
N ALA A 76 -1.30 20.23 -18.76
CA ALA A 76 -1.98 21.46 -18.36
C ALA A 76 -3.11 21.85 -19.33
N ALA A 77 -4.07 22.66 -18.84
CA ALA A 77 -5.21 23.15 -19.62
C ALA A 77 -4.84 24.16 -20.73
N SER A 78 -3.63 24.72 -20.68
CA SER A 78 -3.05 25.62 -21.68
C SER A 78 -1.53 25.66 -21.50
N GLY A 79 -0.78 25.66 -22.61
CA GLY A 79 0.69 25.74 -22.59
C GLY A 79 1.41 24.53 -21.97
N GLY A 80 0.73 23.40 -21.83
CA GLY A 80 1.30 22.17 -21.26
C GLY A 80 2.24 21.42 -22.21
N SER A 81 2.96 20.45 -21.65
CA SER A 81 3.80 19.50 -22.40
C SER A 81 2.99 18.28 -22.83
N LEU A 82 3.36 17.70 -23.99
CA LEU A 82 2.78 16.45 -24.49
C LEU A 82 3.20 15.27 -23.61
N ILE A 83 2.25 14.42 -23.24
CA ILE A 83 2.43 13.21 -22.46
C ILE A 83 2.11 11.97 -23.32
N GLY A 84 3.01 11.00 -23.32
CA GLY A 84 2.80 9.72 -24.00
C GLY A 84 2.78 9.81 -25.53
N VAL A 85 2.20 8.80 -26.17
CA VAL A 85 2.14 8.67 -27.63
C VAL A 85 0.84 9.26 -28.18
N ALA A 86 0.95 10.20 -29.11
CA ALA A 86 -0.20 10.75 -29.81
C ALA A 86 -0.93 9.67 -30.63
N GLN A 87 -2.26 9.61 -30.52
CA GLN A 87 -3.07 8.63 -31.21
C GLN A 87 -3.65 9.26 -32.49
N SER A 88 -3.54 8.55 -33.61
CA SER A 88 -4.23 8.90 -34.86
C SER A 88 -5.22 7.79 -35.18
N VAL A 89 -6.46 8.17 -35.45
CA VAL A 89 -7.55 7.24 -35.74
C VAL A 89 -8.20 7.73 -37.02
N ASP A 90 -7.86 7.05 -38.10
CA ASP A 90 -8.37 7.35 -39.43
C ASP A 90 -9.69 6.59 -39.66
N ASP A 91 -10.54 7.16 -40.51
CA ASP A 91 -11.81 6.57 -40.92
C ASP A 91 -12.80 6.26 -39.78
N LEU A 92 -12.81 7.06 -38.70
CA LEU A 92 -13.73 6.86 -37.59
C LEU A 92 -15.16 7.29 -37.96
N ALA A 93 -16.10 6.35 -37.84
CA ALA A 93 -17.51 6.62 -38.05
C ALA A 93 -18.09 7.49 -36.92
N VAL A 94 -18.74 8.58 -37.30
CA VAL A 94 -19.52 9.47 -36.43
C VAL A 94 -20.98 9.39 -36.87
N SER A 95 -21.89 9.11 -35.94
CA SER A 95 -23.33 8.99 -36.21
C SER A 95 -24.13 9.81 -35.22
N ASP A 96 -24.96 10.73 -35.72
CA ASP A 96 -25.74 11.68 -34.91
C ASP A 96 -24.88 12.42 -33.87
N GLY A 97 -23.65 12.75 -34.29
CA GLY A 97 -22.61 13.39 -33.51
C GLY A 97 -21.82 12.44 -32.62
N LEU A 98 -22.26 11.21 -32.37
CA LEU A 98 -21.61 10.32 -31.42
C LEU A 98 -20.50 9.50 -32.08
N PHE A 99 -19.41 9.30 -31.34
CA PHE A 99 -18.33 8.38 -31.70
C PHE A 99 -17.77 7.70 -30.45
N THR A 100 -17.17 6.53 -30.64
CA THR A 100 -16.48 5.74 -29.60
C THR A 100 -15.13 5.31 -30.13
N VAL A 101 -14.08 5.42 -29.32
CA VAL A 101 -12.70 5.09 -29.71
C VAL A 101 -11.93 4.56 -28.52
N ASP A 102 -11.06 3.58 -28.73
CA ASP A 102 -10.10 3.13 -27.71
C ASP A 102 -8.79 3.91 -27.87
N LEU A 103 -8.32 4.50 -26.77
CA LEU A 103 -7.11 5.34 -26.75
C LEU A 103 -6.07 4.73 -25.83
N ASP A 104 -4.83 4.64 -26.29
CA ASP A 104 -3.70 4.16 -25.50
C ASP A 104 -2.49 5.10 -25.63
N PHE A 105 -2.28 5.97 -24.64
CA PHE A 105 -1.15 6.89 -24.61
C PHE A 105 0.16 6.24 -24.12
N GLY A 106 0.13 4.93 -23.82
CA GLY A 106 1.25 4.14 -23.35
C GLY A 106 1.43 4.13 -21.84
N THR A 107 2.37 3.31 -21.39
CA THR A 107 2.72 3.15 -19.97
C THR A 107 3.19 4.47 -19.35
N GLY A 108 2.62 4.84 -18.20
CA GLY A 108 2.99 6.06 -17.47
C GLY A 108 2.29 7.34 -17.91
N ALA A 109 1.42 7.30 -18.94
CA ALA A 109 0.64 8.46 -19.33
C ALA A 109 -0.33 8.94 -18.24
N PHE A 110 -0.82 8.01 -17.42
CA PHE A 110 -1.71 8.25 -16.29
C PHE A 110 -1.01 7.85 -14.99
N ASP A 111 -0.56 8.85 -14.24
CA ASP A 111 0.25 8.72 -13.00
C ASP A 111 -0.45 9.33 -11.77
N GLY A 112 -1.75 9.63 -11.89
CA GLY A 112 -2.56 10.29 -10.86
C GLY A 112 -2.55 11.83 -10.92
N GLN A 113 -1.77 12.45 -11.81
CA GLN A 113 -1.85 13.89 -12.07
C GLN A 113 -2.97 14.21 -13.09
N ALA A 114 -3.41 15.47 -13.10
CA ALA A 114 -4.45 15.93 -14.02
C ALA A 114 -3.99 15.83 -15.49
N ARG A 115 -4.93 15.52 -16.40
CA ARG A 115 -4.68 15.36 -17.83
C ARG A 115 -5.74 16.07 -18.67
N TRP A 116 -5.29 16.63 -19.78
CA TRP A 116 -6.12 17.33 -20.76
C TRP A 116 -5.96 16.71 -22.14
N LEU A 117 -7.09 16.34 -22.75
CA LEU A 117 -7.17 15.74 -24.06
C LEU A 117 -7.38 16.82 -25.12
N GLU A 118 -6.41 16.96 -26.02
CA GLU A 118 -6.56 17.68 -27.27
C GLU A 118 -7.17 16.75 -28.31
N ILE A 119 -8.19 17.25 -28.99
CA ILE A 119 -8.87 16.55 -30.08
C ILE A 119 -8.73 17.43 -31.31
N SER A 120 -8.11 16.90 -32.35
CA SER A 120 -8.14 17.50 -33.68
C SER A 120 -8.91 16.59 -34.62
N VAL A 121 -9.79 17.15 -35.44
CA VAL A 121 -10.66 16.39 -36.35
C VAL A 121 -10.60 16.97 -37.76
N LYS A 122 -10.69 16.11 -38.77
CA LYS A 122 -10.96 16.51 -40.16
C LYS A 122 -11.97 15.57 -40.80
N ARG A 123 -12.75 16.08 -41.77
CA ARG A 123 -13.44 15.19 -42.71
C ARG A 123 -12.41 14.56 -43.64
N ASP A 124 -12.74 13.41 -44.20
CA ASP A 124 -11.87 12.74 -45.18
C ASP A 124 -11.52 13.65 -46.38
N ALA A 125 -12.48 14.47 -46.83
CA ALA A 125 -12.28 15.45 -47.90
C ALA A 125 -11.45 16.70 -47.51
N ASP A 126 -11.21 16.94 -46.22
CA ASP A 126 -10.52 18.13 -45.73
C ASP A 126 -9.00 17.92 -45.70
N VAL A 127 -8.24 18.95 -46.10
CA VAL A 127 -6.77 18.87 -46.20
C VAL A 127 -6.08 19.02 -44.83
N SER A 128 -6.72 19.72 -43.89
CA SER A 128 -6.15 20.09 -42.59
C SER A 128 -7.06 19.73 -41.43
N TYR A 129 -6.46 19.36 -40.30
CA TYR A 129 -7.18 19.15 -39.05
C TYR A 129 -7.58 20.47 -38.39
N THR A 130 -8.79 20.48 -37.82
CA THR A 130 -9.27 21.53 -36.93
C THR A 130 -9.11 21.07 -35.49
N THR A 131 -8.34 21.81 -34.67
CA THR A 131 -8.23 21.53 -33.23
C THR A 131 -9.44 22.10 -32.49
N LEU A 132 -10.10 21.25 -31.71
CA LEU A 132 -11.25 21.61 -30.90
C LEU A 132 -10.79 22.26 -29.60
N SER A 133 -11.40 23.40 -29.26
CA SER A 133 -11.09 24.18 -28.04
C SER A 133 -12.36 24.37 -27.20
N PRO A 134 -12.27 24.31 -25.85
CA PRO A 134 -11.07 24.08 -25.05
C PRO A 134 -10.65 22.59 -25.00
N LEU A 135 -9.43 22.33 -24.49
CA LEU A 135 -8.99 20.97 -24.17
C LEU A 135 -9.97 20.30 -23.19
N VAL A 136 -10.24 19.02 -23.40
CA VAL A 136 -11.18 18.27 -22.56
C VAL A 136 -10.42 17.72 -21.35
N ALA A 137 -10.78 18.14 -20.14
CA ALA A 137 -10.23 17.54 -18.93
C ALA A 137 -10.68 16.07 -18.85
N LEU A 138 -9.72 15.14 -18.73
CA LEU A 138 -10.03 13.74 -18.49
C LEU A 138 -10.32 13.56 -17.01
N THR A 139 -11.61 13.44 -16.66
CA THR A 139 -12.00 13.09 -15.29
C THR A 139 -11.93 11.58 -15.12
N PRO A 140 -11.51 11.08 -13.96
CA PRO A 140 -11.52 9.65 -13.68
C PRO A 140 -12.91 9.07 -13.92
N SER A 141 -13.00 7.92 -14.60
CA SER A 141 -14.19 7.07 -14.52
C SER A 141 -14.45 6.72 -13.05
N PRO A 142 -15.69 6.53 -12.57
CA PRO A 142 -15.98 6.32 -11.15
C PRO A 142 -15.22 5.17 -10.45
N ASN A 143 -14.55 4.28 -11.21
CA ASN A 143 -13.65 3.22 -10.71
C ASN A 143 -12.15 3.45 -11.00
N ALA A 144 -11.76 4.57 -11.59
CA ALA A 144 -10.37 4.97 -11.87
C ALA A 144 -9.87 6.10 -10.95
N LEU A 145 -10.62 6.44 -9.91
CA LEU A 145 -10.16 7.23 -8.75
C LEU A 145 -9.39 6.34 -7.75
N ALA A 146 -8.73 5.29 -8.26
CA ALA A 146 -8.05 4.28 -7.46
C ALA A 146 -6.92 4.93 -6.66
N LEU A 147 -7.21 5.15 -5.37
CA LEU A 147 -6.29 5.44 -4.26
C LEU A 147 -5.21 6.51 -4.54
N PRO A 148 -5.56 7.81 -4.61
CA PRO A 148 -4.56 8.88 -4.56
C PRO A 148 -3.61 8.66 -3.36
N GLY A 149 -2.32 8.56 -3.65
CA GLY A 149 -1.29 8.23 -2.66
C GLY A 149 -0.91 6.75 -2.58
N LEU A 150 -1.58 5.83 -3.29
CA LEU A 150 -1.13 4.46 -3.48
C LEU A 150 -0.65 4.27 -4.92
N TRP A 151 0.58 3.81 -5.09
CA TRP A 151 1.17 3.51 -6.39
C TRP A 151 2.04 2.25 -6.30
N THR A 152 2.31 1.64 -7.44
CA THR A 152 3.22 0.49 -7.53
C THR A 152 4.53 0.88 -8.17
N GLN A 153 5.66 0.46 -7.60
CA GLN A 153 6.94 0.49 -8.29
C GLN A 153 7.14 -0.85 -9.00
N GLN A 154 7.06 -0.83 -10.33
CA GLN A 154 7.20 -2.04 -11.14
C GLN A 154 8.66 -2.52 -11.17
N ASN A 155 8.86 -3.84 -11.13
CA ASN A 155 10.15 -4.49 -11.35
C ASN A 155 9.94 -5.92 -11.87
N ALA A 156 11.00 -6.56 -12.38
CA ALA A 156 10.93 -7.86 -13.04
C ALA A 156 10.68 -9.06 -12.10
N THR A 157 10.82 -8.87 -10.78
CA THR A 157 10.76 -9.96 -9.78
C THR A 157 9.45 -9.92 -8.99
N SER A 158 9.18 -8.82 -8.29
CA SER A 158 7.96 -8.59 -7.52
C SER A 158 7.76 -7.09 -7.28
N PRO A 159 6.67 -6.45 -7.73
CA PRO A 159 6.47 -5.01 -7.58
C PRO A 159 6.49 -4.56 -6.12
N ASN A 160 6.80 -3.29 -5.89
CA ASN A 160 6.60 -2.66 -4.58
C ASN A 160 5.23 -1.97 -4.54
N LEU A 161 4.60 -1.93 -3.37
CA LEU A 161 3.36 -1.20 -3.12
C LEU A 161 3.66 -0.02 -2.18
N VAL A 162 3.38 1.21 -2.61
CA VAL A 162 3.73 2.41 -1.84
C VAL A 162 2.52 3.30 -1.65
N GLY A 163 2.07 3.40 -0.41
CA GLY A 163 0.94 4.19 0.06
C GLY A 163 1.37 5.48 0.77
N GLY A 164 0.46 6.45 0.86
CA GLY A 164 0.56 7.66 1.68
C GLY A 164 1.18 8.86 0.97
N TYR A 165 2.01 9.61 1.69
CA TYR A 165 2.70 10.79 1.19
C TYR A 165 3.60 10.43 0.01
N HIS A 166 3.50 11.19 -1.08
CA HIS A 166 4.20 10.91 -2.34
C HIS A 166 5.74 10.89 -2.24
N GLY A 167 6.30 11.39 -1.14
CA GLY A 167 7.74 11.35 -0.88
C GLY A 167 8.23 10.08 -0.18
N ASN A 168 7.36 9.15 0.23
CA ASN A 168 7.80 7.87 0.79
C ASN A 168 8.73 7.15 -0.19
N VAL A 169 9.79 6.51 0.32
CA VAL A 169 10.89 6.00 -0.49
C VAL A 169 10.97 4.49 -0.40
N VAL A 170 11.13 3.86 -1.56
CA VAL A 170 11.59 2.48 -1.67
C VAL A 170 12.85 2.50 -2.55
N GLY A 171 13.94 1.90 -2.08
CA GLY A 171 15.25 1.93 -2.74
C GLY A 171 15.18 1.43 -4.20
N GLY A 172 16.03 1.99 -5.07
CA GLY A 172 15.95 1.74 -6.52
C GLY A 172 16.14 0.28 -6.95
N THR A 173 16.87 -0.52 -6.15
CA THR A 173 17.09 -1.95 -6.39
C THR A 173 16.11 -2.84 -5.63
N VAL A 174 15.27 -2.27 -4.76
CA VAL A 174 14.36 -3.01 -3.88
C VAL A 174 13.16 -3.56 -4.66
N TYR A 175 12.76 -4.79 -4.34
CA TYR A 175 11.54 -5.44 -4.83
C TYR A 175 10.78 -6.11 -3.68
N GLY A 176 9.48 -6.36 -3.89
CA GLY A 176 8.59 -6.99 -2.92
C GLY A 176 8.29 -6.18 -1.66
N ALA A 177 8.60 -4.88 -1.66
CA ALA A 177 8.41 -4.01 -0.50
C ALA A 177 6.99 -3.46 -0.40
N VAL A 178 6.56 -3.15 0.82
CA VAL A 178 5.24 -2.55 1.09
C VAL A 178 5.36 -1.38 2.06
N ILE A 179 4.91 -0.20 1.64
CA ILE A 179 4.57 0.91 2.53
C ILE A 179 3.05 1.06 2.49
N GLY A 180 2.35 0.74 3.59
CA GLY A 180 0.88 0.78 3.61
C GLY A 180 0.28 2.18 3.59
N GLY A 181 1.03 3.21 4.00
CA GLY A 181 0.53 4.58 4.08
C GLY A 181 1.40 5.54 4.89
N GLY A 182 0.84 6.70 5.23
CA GLY A 182 1.47 7.69 6.09
C GLY A 182 2.61 8.47 5.43
N GLY A 183 3.54 8.98 6.23
CA GLY A 183 4.60 9.88 5.79
C GLY A 183 4.16 11.35 5.73
N SER A 184 5.15 12.25 5.63
CA SER A 184 4.95 13.68 5.37
C SER A 184 6.24 14.29 4.81
N GLY A 185 6.19 15.53 4.31
CA GLY A 185 7.36 16.19 3.70
C GLY A 185 8.65 16.27 4.53
N VAL A 186 8.58 15.99 5.83
CA VAL A 186 9.75 15.95 6.75
C VAL A 186 9.91 14.61 7.47
N ALA A 187 9.04 13.64 7.22
CA ALA A 187 8.95 12.39 7.97
C ALA A 187 8.54 11.22 7.06
N LEU A 188 9.39 10.95 6.06
CA LEU A 188 9.17 9.90 5.06
C LEU A 188 9.31 8.50 5.66
N ASN A 189 8.46 7.58 5.23
CA ASN A 189 8.72 6.16 5.43
C ASN A 189 9.68 5.67 4.34
N GLN A 190 10.66 4.85 4.70
CA GLN A 190 11.75 4.46 3.82
C GLN A 190 12.03 2.96 3.92
N ILE A 191 12.14 2.28 2.78
CA ILE A 191 12.53 0.87 2.69
C ILE A 191 13.76 0.74 1.82
N HIS A 192 14.83 0.15 2.36
CA HIS A 192 16.13 0.05 1.68
C HIS A 192 16.48 -1.38 1.23
N ASP A 193 15.84 -2.42 1.78
CA ASP A 193 16.08 -3.83 1.46
C ASP A 193 14.87 -4.55 0.88
N HIS A 194 15.12 -5.67 0.18
CA HIS A 194 14.08 -6.52 -0.40
C HIS A 194 13.09 -7.01 0.66
N PHE A 195 11.82 -7.06 0.26
CA PHE A 195 10.71 -7.54 1.09
C PHE A 195 10.51 -6.77 2.41
N GLY A 196 11.08 -5.58 2.54
CA GLY A 196 10.81 -4.72 3.68
C GLY A 196 9.33 -4.32 3.75
N THR A 197 8.79 -4.20 4.96
CA THR A 197 7.39 -3.81 5.18
C THR A 197 7.29 -2.69 6.21
N ILE A 198 6.58 -1.62 5.84
CA ILE A 198 6.14 -0.56 6.74
C ILE A 198 4.62 -0.46 6.67
N GLY A 199 3.91 -0.77 7.76
CA GLY A 199 2.44 -0.71 7.74
C GLY A 199 1.87 0.71 7.57
N GLY A 200 2.59 1.73 8.03
CA GLY A 200 2.22 3.13 7.88
C GLY A 200 2.98 4.04 8.85
N GLY A 201 2.34 5.11 9.33
CA GLY A 201 2.96 6.03 10.30
C GLY A 201 3.91 7.03 9.64
N SER A 202 4.91 7.52 10.36
CA SER A 202 5.84 8.53 9.83
C SER A 202 7.29 8.29 10.26
N ARG A 203 8.25 8.63 9.39
CA ARG A 203 9.70 8.47 9.64
C ARG A 203 10.13 7.04 9.97
N ASN A 204 9.40 6.02 9.53
CA ASN A 204 9.81 4.63 9.77
C ASN A 204 10.82 4.17 8.72
N VAL A 205 11.74 3.28 9.10
CA VAL A 205 12.78 2.70 8.25
C VAL A 205 12.75 1.18 8.35
N ALA A 206 12.70 0.49 7.20
CA ALA A 206 12.89 -0.95 7.11
C ALA A 206 14.07 -1.28 6.17
N GLY A 207 15.03 -2.05 6.64
CA GLY A 207 16.33 -2.24 6.00
C GLY A 207 17.37 -1.20 6.40
N ASP A 208 18.54 -1.25 5.76
CA ASP A 208 19.61 -0.26 5.89
C ASP A 208 20.07 0.29 4.53
N ASP A 209 20.53 1.55 4.53
CA ASP A 209 20.92 2.27 3.31
C ASP A 209 22.40 2.03 2.98
N ASP A 210 22.85 0.77 3.02
CA ASP A 210 24.25 0.40 2.80
C ASP A 210 24.61 0.20 1.31
N GLY A 211 23.61 0.26 0.43
CA GLY A 211 23.74 0.07 -1.02
C GLY A 211 23.57 -1.40 -1.47
N ASN A 212 23.34 -2.34 -0.56
CA ASN A 212 23.14 -3.75 -0.81
C ASN A 212 21.80 -4.25 -0.25
N SER A 213 20.73 -4.01 -1.02
CA SER A 213 19.35 -4.35 -0.67
C SER A 213 19.05 -5.85 -0.48
N GLY A 214 20.05 -6.73 -0.61
CA GLY A 214 19.97 -8.16 -0.35
C GLY A 214 20.51 -8.59 1.02
N LEU A 215 21.07 -7.68 1.82
CA LEU A 215 21.71 -8.04 3.09
C LEU A 215 20.72 -8.09 4.26
N HIS A 216 19.86 -7.08 4.40
CA HIS A 216 18.95 -6.90 5.54
C HIS A 216 17.48 -7.13 5.18
N THR A 217 17.22 -8.15 4.36
CA THR A 217 15.88 -8.49 3.83
C THR A 217 14.83 -8.83 4.90
N PHE A 218 13.55 -8.63 4.56
CA PHE A 218 12.37 -8.97 5.37
C PHE A 218 12.20 -8.17 6.67
N ALA A 219 12.89 -7.04 6.81
CA ALA A 219 12.70 -6.14 7.93
C ALA A 219 11.25 -5.59 7.96
N THR A 220 10.63 -5.57 9.13
CA THR A 220 9.23 -5.16 9.28
C THR A 220 9.06 -4.11 10.36
N VAL A 221 8.36 -3.02 10.04
CA VAL A 221 7.86 -2.03 10.99
C VAL A 221 6.33 -1.94 10.83
N SER A 222 5.57 -2.36 11.83
CA SER A 222 4.10 -2.34 11.70
C SER A 222 3.51 -0.94 11.58
N GLY A 223 4.23 0.10 12.05
CA GLY A 223 3.85 1.50 11.95
C GLY A 223 4.46 2.36 13.05
N GLY A 224 3.77 3.43 13.46
CA GLY A 224 4.26 4.34 14.50
C GLY A 224 5.15 5.45 13.95
N GLY A 225 6.04 5.99 14.79
CA GLY A 225 6.87 7.15 14.46
C GLY A 225 8.36 6.90 14.67
N ALA A 226 9.20 7.20 13.68
CA ALA A 226 10.66 7.16 13.84
C ALA A 226 11.22 5.79 14.26
N ASN A 227 10.57 4.68 13.90
CA ASN A 227 11.07 3.33 14.20
C ASN A 227 11.99 2.81 13.09
N THR A 228 13.00 2.03 13.46
CA THR A 228 13.96 1.41 12.52
C THR A 228 14.03 -0.09 12.74
N ALA A 229 13.70 -0.89 11.73
CA ALA A 229 14.04 -2.31 11.65
C ALA A 229 15.11 -2.47 10.57
N SER A 230 16.37 -2.74 10.93
CA SER A 230 17.49 -2.76 9.97
C SER A 230 18.35 -4.03 10.08
N GLY A 231 17.87 -5.05 10.77
CA GLY A 231 18.47 -6.39 10.77
C GLY A 231 17.72 -7.29 9.81
N LYS A 232 18.39 -8.28 9.24
CA LYS A 232 17.72 -9.32 8.45
C LYS A 232 16.63 -9.99 9.31
N TYR A 233 15.40 -10.10 8.80
CA TYR A 233 14.22 -10.59 9.56
C TYR A 233 13.87 -9.79 10.83
N SER A 234 14.42 -8.59 11.05
CA SER A 234 14.11 -7.83 12.26
C SER A 234 12.70 -7.25 12.22
N ALA A 235 12.10 -7.07 13.40
CA ALA A 235 10.72 -6.62 13.52
C ALA A 235 10.56 -5.56 14.61
N VAL A 236 9.85 -4.48 14.27
CA VAL A 236 9.35 -3.49 15.22
C VAL A 236 7.82 -3.46 15.15
N GLY A 237 7.15 -3.85 16.23
CA GLY A 237 5.69 -3.92 16.30
C GLY A 237 4.98 -2.56 16.30
N GLY A 238 5.70 -1.46 16.48
CA GLY A 238 5.20 -0.08 16.42
C GLY A 238 5.82 0.82 17.48
N GLY A 239 5.08 1.83 17.95
CA GLY A 239 5.56 2.78 18.96
C GLY A 239 6.35 3.94 18.37
N SER A 240 7.31 4.48 19.15
CA SER A 240 8.11 5.63 18.72
C SER A 240 9.60 5.48 19.03
N SER A 241 10.46 5.78 18.06
CA SER A 241 11.93 5.75 18.21
C SER A 241 12.50 4.38 18.61
N ASN A 242 11.84 3.27 18.27
CA ASN A 242 12.36 1.92 18.54
C ASN A 242 13.31 1.45 17.44
N VAL A 243 14.32 0.66 17.80
CA VAL A 243 15.35 0.18 16.85
C VAL A 243 15.59 -1.32 17.03
N ALA A 244 15.36 -2.11 15.97
CA ALA A 244 15.71 -3.53 15.88
C ALA A 244 16.72 -3.74 14.74
N ASN A 245 18.02 -3.78 15.07
CA ASN A 245 19.11 -3.84 14.09
C ASN A 245 19.95 -5.13 14.15
N GLY A 246 19.70 -6.02 15.11
CA GLY A 246 20.25 -7.38 15.08
C GLY A 246 19.50 -8.30 14.10
N GLU A 247 20.16 -9.34 13.58
CA GLU A 247 19.49 -10.39 12.78
C GLU A 247 18.38 -11.03 13.61
N SER A 248 17.16 -11.14 13.07
CA SER A 248 15.97 -11.67 13.75
C SER A 248 15.64 -10.96 15.07
N ALA A 249 16.16 -9.75 15.30
CA ALA A 249 15.88 -8.99 16.50
C ALA A 249 14.43 -8.47 16.50
N THR A 250 13.79 -8.45 17.67
CA THR A 250 12.40 -8.01 17.81
C THR A 250 12.26 -6.93 18.88
N VAL A 251 11.61 -5.83 18.52
CA VAL A 251 11.06 -4.86 19.47
C VAL A 251 9.54 -4.86 19.35
N ALA A 252 8.82 -5.32 20.38
CA ALA A 252 7.37 -5.44 20.27
C ALA A 252 6.64 -4.08 20.17
N GLY A 253 7.24 -3.00 20.69
CA GLY A 253 6.72 -1.63 20.61
C GLY A 253 7.31 -0.72 21.70
N GLY A 254 6.56 0.31 22.11
CA GLY A 254 6.97 1.23 23.19
C GLY A 254 7.72 2.46 22.70
N PHE A 255 8.59 3.02 23.54
CA PHE A 255 9.39 4.21 23.22
C PHE A 255 10.88 3.99 23.44
N GLN A 256 11.71 4.27 22.44
CA GLN A 256 13.18 4.21 22.55
C GLN A 256 13.75 2.84 22.97
N ASN A 257 13.10 1.72 22.63
CA ASN A 257 13.65 0.40 22.91
C ASN A 257 14.61 -0.03 21.78
N HIS A 258 15.68 -0.73 22.15
CA HIS A 258 16.72 -1.20 21.25
C HIS A 258 16.91 -2.72 21.36
N ALA A 259 16.91 -3.43 20.24
CA ALA A 259 17.31 -4.83 20.14
C ALA A 259 18.43 -4.94 19.07
N SER A 260 19.68 -4.96 19.53
CA SER A 260 20.88 -4.95 18.67
C SER A 260 21.60 -6.27 18.57
N GLY A 261 21.43 -7.15 19.56
CA GLY A 261 21.95 -8.51 19.46
C GLY A 261 21.20 -9.33 18.41
N SER A 262 21.88 -10.25 17.74
CA SER A 262 21.17 -11.21 16.89
C SER A 262 20.26 -12.09 17.76
N TYR A 263 19.02 -12.28 17.31
CA TYR A 263 17.93 -12.95 18.01
C TYR A 263 17.53 -12.28 19.34
N ALA A 264 17.93 -11.02 19.57
CA ALA A 264 17.58 -10.29 20.78
C ALA A 264 16.11 -9.85 20.76
N THR A 265 15.49 -9.77 21.93
CA THR A 265 14.09 -9.32 22.08
C THR A 265 13.95 -8.24 23.14
N ALA A 266 13.36 -7.10 22.77
CA ALA A 266 12.83 -6.13 23.70
C ALA A 266 11.28 -6.16 23.64
N GLY A 267 10.65 -6.65 24.70
CA GLY A 267 9.18 -6.83 24.78
C GLY A 267 8.38 -5.52 24.82
N GLY A 268 9.05 -4.36 24.89
CA GLY A 268 8.44 -3.03 24.85
C GLY A 268 8.87 -2.17 26.03
N GLY A 269 8.02 -1.23 26.46
CA GLY A 269 8.34 -0.30 27.54
C GLY A 269 9.05 0.96 27.06
N ASN A 270 9.94 1.51 27.89
CA ASN A 270 10.65 2.76 27.62
C ASN A 270 12.16 2.62 27.82
N ASN A 271 12.95 2.90 26.79
CA ASN A 271 14.42 2.93 26.87
C ASN A 271 15.07 1.61 27.32
N ASN A 272 14.55 0.46 26.88
CA ASN A 272 15.15 -0.84 27.17
C ASN A 272 16.10 -1.28 26.06
N THR A 273 17.23 -1.89 26.40
CA THR A 273 18.26 -2.38 25.48
C THR A 273 18.49 -3.88 25.66
N ALA A 274 18.26 -4.66 24.62
CA ALA A 274 18.70 -6.05 24.48
C ALA A 274 19.87 -6.11 23.49
N GLY A 275 21.09 -6.03 23.99
CA GLY A 275 22.31 -5.83 23.20
C GLY A 275 23.08 -7.10 22.85
N GLY A 276 23.00 -8.14 23.68
CA GLY A 276 23.74 -9.38 23.45
C GLY A 276 23.02 -10.39 22.55
N PHE A 277 23.78 -11.36 22.05
CA PHE A 277 23.23 -12.50 21.28
C PHE A 277 22.17 -13.24 22.09
N HIS A 278 20.96 -13.43 21.56
CA HIS A 278 19.81 -14.00 22.30
C HIS A 278 19.41 -13.24 23.59
N ALA A 279 19.85 -12.01 23.79
CA ALA A 279 19.46 -11.25 24.98
C ALA A 279 17.96 -10.93 24.97
N ALA A 280 17.33 -10.93 26.15
CA ALA A 280 15.91 -10.66 26.31
C ALA A 280 15.65 -9.64 27.41
N VAL A 281 14.90 -8.60 27.08
CA VAL A 281 14.29 -7.68 28.05
C VAL A 281 12.77 -7.76 27.90
N GLY A 282 12.07 -8.27 28.91
CA GLY A 282 10.62 -8.45 28.85
C GLY A 282 9.83 -7.12 28.76
N GLY A 283 10.39 -6.04 29.29
CA GLY A 283 9.84 -4.69 29.20
C GLY A 283 10.35 -3.79 30.33
N GLY A 284 9.54 -2.82 30.76
CA GLY A 284 9.89 -1.91 31.86
C GLY A 284 10.53 -0.61 31.38
N ASN A 285 11.43 -0.04 32.20
CA ASN A 285 12.10 1.22 31.89
C ASN A 285 13.63 1.13 32.05
N GLY A 286 14.39 1.55 31.05
CA GLY A 286 15.83 1.72 31.17
C GLY A 286 16.63 0.42 31.30
N ASN A 287 16.05 -0.77 31.18
CA ASN A 287 16.77 -2.02 31.46
C ASN A 287 17.78 -2.36 30.36
N GLU A 288 18.93 -2.92 30.71
CA GLU A 288 20.04 -3.16 29.78
C GLU A 288 20.59 -4.60 29.91
N ALA A 289 20.37 -5.43 28.89
CA ALA A 289 20.89 -6.79 28.79
C ALA A 289 21.94 -6.87 27.68
N SER A 290 23.21 -6.63 28.03
CA SER A 290 24.30 -6.43 27.06
C SER A 290 25.04 -7.71 26.68
N ALA A 291 24.94 -8.77 27.49
CA ALA A 291 25.64 -10.04 27.30
C ALA A 291 24.84 -11.10 26.54
N SER A 292 25.53 -12.16 26.08
CA SER A 292 24.86 -13.26 25.39
C SER A 292 23.94 -14.02 26.34
N PHE A 293 22.73 -14.35 25.89
CA PHE A 293 21.68 -15.01 26.68
C PHE A 293 21.26 -14.26 27.96
N ALA A 294 21.64 -12.98 28.09
CA ALA A 294 21.26 -12.14 29.21
C ALA A 294 19.74 -11.96 29.26
N THR A 295 19.16 -12.08 30.45
CA THR A 295 17.70 -11.95 30.63
C THR A 295 17.37 -10.93 31.70
N ILE A 296 16.50 -9.98 31.38
CA ILE A 296 15.83 -9.11 32.35
C ILE A 296 14.32 -9.22 32.13
N ALA A 297 13.59 -9.78 33.09
CA ALA A 297 12.14 -9.95 32.92
C ALA A 297 11.39 -8.60 32.88
N GLY A 298 11.90 -7.57 33.55
CA GLY A 298 11.36 -6.22 33.54
C GLY A 298 11.87 -5.37 34.70
N GLY A 299 11.08 -4.40 35.16
CA GLY A 299 11.47 -3.45 36.21
C GLY A 299 12.05 -2.16 35.63
N GLY A 300 12.89 -1.46 36.39
CA GLY A 300 13.55 -0.27 35.86
C GLY A 300 14.48 0.43 36.86
N PRO A 301 14.56 1.77 36.84
CA PRO A 301 15.45 2.46 37.74
C PRO A 301 14.99 2.39 39.20
N SER A 302 15.92 2.16 40.13
CA SER A 302 15.64 2.29 41.57
C SER A 302 15.47 3.75 42.00
N ASP A 303 15.95 4.69 41.19
CA ASP A 303 15.76 6.12 41.33
C ASP A 303 15.45 6.75 39.97
N TYR A 304 14.16 6.79 39.64
CA TYR A 304 13.69 7.32 38.36
C TYR A 304 13.83 8.84 38.25
N VAL A 305 13.87 9.58 39.36
CA VAL A 305 13.79 11.05 39.36
C VAL A 305 15.18 11.66 39.28
N SER A 306 16.12 11.16 40.10
CA SER A 306 17.43 11.79 40.22
C SER A 306 18.50 11.12 39.37
N ASN A 307 18.36 9.82 39.08
CA ASN A 307 19.41 9.06 38.43
C ASN A 307 18.88 7.80 37.70
N PRO A 308 18.03 7.98 36.67
CA PRO A 308 17.41 6.86 35.98
C PRO A 308 18.45 6.01 35.24
N ASP A 309 19.47 6.67 34.66
CA ASP A 309 20.41 6.03 33.76
C ASP A 309 21.44 5.18 34.47
N THR A 310 21.78 5.42 35.75
CA THR A 310 22.77 4.59 36.46
C THR A 310 22.14 3.60 37.43
N THR A 311 20.82 3.71 37.66
CA THR A 311 20.12 2.90 38.65
C THR A 311 19.09 1.95 38.05
N ASN A 312 19.16 1.69 36.75
CA ASN A 312 18.44 0.66 36.00
C ASN A 312 18.98 -0.76 36.25
N ASN A 313 18.18 -1.77 35.88
CA ASN A 313 18.66 -3.16 35.93
C ASN A 313 19.62 -3.44 34.77
N ARG A 314 20.72 -4.13 35.05
CA ARG A 314 21.77 -4.42 34.06
C ARG A 314 22.35 -5.82 34.16
N VAL A 315 22.53 -6.44 33.01
CA VAL A 315 23.25 -7.71 32.86
C VAL A 315 24.40 -7.53 31.88
N TYR A 316 25.64 -7.70 32.37
CA TYR A 316 26.86 -7.52 31.59
C TYR A 316 27.54 -8.82 31.16
N ASP A 317 27.27 -9.92 31.87
CA ASP A 317 27.91 -11.21 31.64
C ASP A 317 26.95 -12.28 31.11
N ASP A 318 27.53 -13.23 30.37
CA ASP A 318 26.77 -14.24 29.65
C ASP A 318 25.90 -15.07 30.58
N TYR A 319 24.69 -15.39 30.11
CA TYR A 319 23.66 -16.11 30.86
C TYR A 319 23.22 -15.43 32.17
N GLY A 320 23.60 -14.16 32.38
CA GLY A 320 23.18 -13.42 33.54
C GLY A 320 21.67 -13.16 33.56
N THR A 321 21.06 -13.24 34.74
CA THR A 321 19.59 -13.13 34.86
C THR A 321 19.15 -12.17 35.96
N ILE A 322 18.26 -11.25 35.62
CA ILE A 322 17.53 -10.42 36.56
C ILE A 322 16.02 -10.68 36.44
N GLY A 323 15.40 -11.18 37.50
CA GLY A 323 13.96 -11.43 37.52
C GLY A 323 13.10 -10.15 37.60
N GLY A 324 13.68 -9.01 37.96
CA GLY A 324 13.05 -7.69 37.89
C GLY A 324 13.51 -6.74 39.00
N GLY A 325 12.66 -5.79 39.39
CA GLY A 325 12.96 -4.84 40.45
C GLY A 325 13.69 -3.58 39.96
N GLY A 326 14.50 -2.97 40.82
CA GLY A 326 15.12 -1.66 40.55
C GLY A 326 16.62 -1.60 40.82
N GLY A 327 17.41 -1.25 39.81
CA GLY A 327 18.85 -1.01 39.97
C GLY A 327 19.69 -2.23 40.31
N ASN A 328 19.23 -3.41 39.90
CA ASN A 328 19.96 -4.64 40.11
C ASN A 328 21.04 -4.81 39.04
N ARG A 329 22.18 -5.40 39.41
CA ARG A 329 23.31 -5.64 38.52
C ARG A 329 23.71 -7.10 38.56
N VAL A 330 23.90 -7.68 37.39
CA VAL A 330 24.56 -8.96 37.20
C VAL A 330 25.80 -8.72 36.37
N GLY A 331 26.94 -9.14 36.90
CA GLY A 331 28.21 -8.98 36.21
C GLY A 331 28.86 -7.60 36.34
N VAL A 332 29.98 -7.43 35.67
CA VAL A 332 30.74 -6.16 35.64
C VAL A 332 30.90 -5.65 34.21
N ASP A 333 31.07 -4.34 34.08
CA ASP A 333 31.19 -3.67 32.79
C ASP A 333 32.69 -3.45 32.51
N ASP A 334 33.38 -4.55 32.25
CA ASP A 334 34.82 -4.58 31.98
C ASP A 334 35.16 -4.99 30.55
N GLY A 335 34.12 -5.25 29.74
CA GLY A 335 34.25 -5.71 28.35
C GLY A 335 34.50 -7.21 28.19
N ASP A 336 34.54 -7.98 29.28
CA ASP A 336 34.67 -9.44 29.27
C ASP A 336 33.43 -10.10 29.90
N SER A 337 32.50 -10.53 29.03
CA SER A 337 31.24 -11.16 29.44
C SER A 337 31.39 -12.59 30.02
N SER A 338 32.62 -13.10 30.12
CA SER A 338 32.90 -14.46 30.60
C SER A 338 33.28 -14.53 32.08
N THR A 339 33.39 -13.39 32.77
CA THR A 339 33.96 -13.31 34.11
C THR A 339 32.95 -13.64 35.22
N GLN A 340 31.66 -13.38 34.98
CA GLN A 340 30.57 -13.67 35.94
C GLN A 340 29.39 -14.41 35.30
N GLN A 341 29.68 -15.46 34.52
CA GLN A 341 28.64 -16.22 33.83
C GLN A 341 27.61 -16.82 34.80
N PHE A 342 26.35 -16.91 34.37
CA PHE A 342 25.23 -17.52 35.10
C PHE A 342 24.79 -16.81 36.39
N ALA A 343 25.41 -15.68 36.74
CA ALA A 343 25.03 -14.93 37.92
C ALA A 343 23.56 -14.48 37.85
N THR A 344 22.85 -14.58 38.98
CA THR A 344 21.40 -14.36 39.02
C THR A 344 21.00 -13.45 40.18
N VAL A 345 20.16 -12.47 39.88
CA VAL A 345 19.41 -11.69 40.86
C VAL A 345 17.93 -11.93 40.64
N ALA A 346 17.25 -12.59 41.58
CA ALA A 346 15.82 -12.87 41.45
C ALA A 346 14.95 -11.59 41.37
N GLY A 347 15.37 -10.51 42.03
CA GLY A 347 14.68 -9.22 42.01
C GLY A 347 15.10 -8.32 43.17
N GLY A 348 14.24 -7.38 43.57
CA GLY A 348 14.52 -6.46 44.67
C GLY A 348 15.13 -5.14 44.20
N ARG A 349 15.87 -4.45 45.07
CA ARG A 349 16.41 -3.11 44.80
C ARG A 349 17.91 -3.04 45.10
N ARG A 350 18.71 -2.60 44.11
CA ARG A 350 20.17 -2.37 44.22
C ARG A 350 20.96 -3.60 44.67
N ASN A 351 20.56 -4.78 44.21
CA ASN A 351 21.31 -6.01 44.42
C ASN A 351 22.37 -6.18 43.34
N THR A 352 23.52 -6.73 43.70
CA THR A 352 24.60 -7.06 42.76
C THR A 352 24.99 -8.52 42.88
N ALA A 353 25.02 -9.24 41.77
CA ALA A 353 25.65 -10.54 41.65
C ALA A 353 26.88 -10.40 40.74
N SER A 354 28.08 -10.53 41.31
CA SER A 354 29.35 -10.31 40.60
C SER A 354 30.44 -11.31 40.99
N GLY A 355 30.05 -12.50 41.45
CA GLY A 355 30.98 -13.60 41.75
C GLY A 355 30.86 -14.70 40.70
N PRO A 356 31.90 -15.52 40.49
CA PRO A 356 31.80 -16.72 39.68
C PRO A 356 31.02 -17.80 40.46
N TYR A 357 29.86 -18.20 39.92
CA TYR A 357 28.93 -19.24 40.41
C TYR A 357 28.20 -18.91 41.73
#